data_AF-A0A3B9I003-F1
#
_entry.id   AF-A0A3B9I003-F1
#
_cell.length_a   1.000
_cell.length_b   1.000
_cell.length_c   1.000
_cell.angle_alpha   90.00
_cell.angle_beta   90.00
_cell.angle_gamma   90.00
#
_symmetry.space_group_name_H-M   'P 1'
#
loop_
_entity.id
_entity.type
_entity.pdbx_description
1 polymer ?
#
loop_
_entity_poly.entity_id
_entity_poly.type
_entity_poly.pdbx_seq_one_letter_code
_entity_poly.pdbx_strand_id
1 'polypeptide(L)'
;MYIKNILSTSCLALTLSFVMLCGGDAQASPGKRIDATHILAREIELPQRSQSLRPVSGVSYADTNPELVVNRAVVRSLGNKEQFWVRNIATGQFVQITAILRAVGKHCYVYVEDTQSVKQTAIERVQKTFDQTIYPVTTGHFGAEARPGLDGDNRVFLLMVDIQDGYQNPEDGYVAGYFFAGDQMLQSEFPAHSKTKSNQREILYLDTWPCDPEANDYLEIVAHEFQHMIHYNQDKTEVSWVNEGCSQVAPVFCGFTPPGHYKLLKEDPDRSLNNWAQWNPMPDYGQVYLWNQYIVDRILHDSKSRTSFFKTLTSSQRKSIGGYIDALKPFNVSFSDLFTDFAITNRINDAKLADGRFAYKQSVLKKFKLPPTRHITTIPAKVSESVYVWGSDAFFTDIANVSGQLKISFSGYRRSLGPTYPYFRLAVVLQDSTRVNPPKISFFKLDVNPADKNRLIGSFDVKCDGLYDSLTTVVMALAPEDVEDSQYMPASGFIYDLIFESDQPVANIARAAHSVDMQAFSQAVSEISDSQSEAAFRLREHYANLLIRTIKRDAERGSLQTVDNFIESAGDQRAFAPFARDISGMLMFLKNQQSSSLADEDLQNRIDFLNELISQR
;
A
#
# COMPACT_ATOMS: atom_id res chain seq x y z
N MET A 1 -10.35 48.26 -26.63
CA MET A 1 -10.55 49.36 -25.67
C MET A 1 -10.70 48.73 -24.29
N TYR A 2 -9.62 48.76 -23.50
CA TYR A 2 -9.53 48.95 -22.02
C TYR A 2 -10.63 48.34 -21.10
N ILE A 3 -10.40 47.66 -19.95
CA ILE A 3 -9.20 47.41 -19.13
C ILE A 3 -9.54 46.50 -17.89
N LYS A 4 -8.52 45.75 -17.39
CA LYS A 4 -8.13 45.32 -16.00
C LYS A 4 -8.91 44.35 -15.07
N ASN A 5 -8.12 43.34 -14.64
CA ASN A 5 -7.73 42.90 -13.28
C ASN A 5 -8.68 43.04 -12.09
N ILE A 6 -8.88 41.91 -11.37
CA ILE A 6 -8.81 41.86 -9.90
C ILE A 6 -8.07 40.59 -9.46
N LEU A 7 -6.90 40.79 -8.86
CA LEU A 7 -6.21 39.93 -7.89
C LEU A 7 -6.61 40.43 -6.50
N SER A 8 -6.86 39.55 -5.53
CA SER A 8 -6.64 39.89 -4.12
C SER A 8 -6.32 38.66 -3.26
N THR A 9 -5.11 38.71 -2.73
CA THR A 9 -4.54 38.06 -1.55
C THR A 9 -5.43 38.11 -0.31
N SER A 10 -5.32 37.08 0.56
CA SER A 10 -5.52 37.25 2.01
C SER A 10 -4.68 36.24 2.80
N CYS A 11 -3.85 36.81 3.67
CA CYS A 11 -2.92 36.18 4.61
C CYS A 11 -3.65 35.34 5.67
N LEU A 12 -2.99 34.27 6.15
CA LEU A 12 -3.19 33.80 7.52
C LEU A 12 -1.82 33.76 8.22
N ALA A 13 -1.64 34.65 9.19
CA ALA A 13 -0.52 34.64 10.11
C ALA A 13 -0.82 33.66 11.25
N LEU A 14 0.10 32.74 11.53
CA LEU A 14 0.10 31.95 12.76
C LEU A 14 1.42 32.20 13.50
N THR A 15 1.27 32.61 14.76
CA THR A 15 2.30 33.02 15.71
C THR A 15 3.26 31.88 16.06
N LEU A 16 4.56 32.14 15.87
CA LEU A 16 5.69 31.33 16.32
C LEU A 16 5.76 31.26 17.86
N SER A 17 5.90 30.05 18.41
CA SER A 17 6.59 29.82 19.68
C SER A 17 7.82 28.97 19.39
N PHE A 18 9.00 29.57 19.58
CA PHE A 18 10.31 28.97 19.30
C PHE A 18 10.71 28.08 20.47
N VAL A 19 10.77 26.77 20.27
CA VAL A 19 11.59 25.87 21.09
C VAL A 19 12.71 25.39 20.17
N MET A 20 13.91 25.95 20.35
CA MET A 20 15.12 25.41 19.74
C MET A 20 15.43 24.07 20.39
N LEU A 21 14.98 22.99 19.76
CA LEU A 21 15.55 21.66 19.94
C LEU A 21 16.57 21.47 18.82
N CYS A 22 17.84 21.35 19.19
CA CYS A 22 18.92 20.92 18.32
C CYS A 22 18.60 19.50 17.81
N GLY A 23 17.98 19.39 16.63
CA GLY A 23 17.75 18.14 15.93
C GLY A 23 18.90 17.88 14.97
N GLY A 24 19.55 16.72 15.09
CA GLY A 24 20.32 16.18 13.96
C GLY A 24 19.39 16.00 12.75
N ASP A 25 19.94 16.15 11.55
CA ASP A 25 19.16 16.07 10.30
C ASP A 25 18.29 14.81 10.30
N ALA A 26 16.97 15.01 10.38
CA ALA A 26 16.03 13.91 10.28
C ALA A 26 16.09 13.37 8.86
N GLN A 27 16.51 12.11 8.72
CA GLN A 27 16.61 11.42 7.44
C GLN A 27 15.22 11.33 6.78
N ALA A 28 15.15 11.64 5.48
CA ALA A 28 13.90 11.60 4.73
C ALA A 28 13.27 10.20 4.75
N SER A 29 11.95 10.14 4.94
CA SER A 29 11.26 8.85 5.05
C SER A 29 11.18 8.12 3.70
N PRO A 30 11.63 6.85 3.59
CA PRO A 30 11.47 6.05 2.36
C PRO A 30 10.03 5.91 1.87
N GLY A 31 9.04 6.03 2.78
CA GLY A 31 7.62 5.99 2.40
C GLY A 31 7.14 7.23 1.65
N LYS A 32 7.92 8.32 1.64
CA LYS A 32 7.60 9.60 0.98
C LYS A 32 8.23 9.72 -0.41
N ARG A 33 8.93 8.69 -0.88
CA ARG A 33 9.52 8.63 -2.22
C ARG A 33 8.44 8.74 -3.29
N ILE A 34 8.71 9.53 -4.31
CA ILE A 34 7.90 9.71 -5.50
C ILE A 34 8.75 9.23 -6.68
N ASP A 35 8.12 8.50 -7.58
CA ASP A 35 8.68 8.26 -8.91
C ASP A 35 8.23 9.38 -9.85
N ALA A 36 9.17 10.06 -10.50
CA ALA A 36 8.86 11.12 -11.45
C ALA A 36 8.64 10.62 -12.88
N THR A 37 8.89 9.34 -13.18
CA THR A 37 8.73 8.75 -14.52
C THR A 37 7.33 9.02 -15.10
N HIS A 38 6.26 8.71 -14.35
CA HIS A 38 4.89 8.98 -14.81
C HIS A 38 4.52 10.47 -14.76
N ILE A 39 5.12 11.26 -13.86
CA ILE A 39 4.94 12.73 -13.81
C ILE A 39 5.41 13.31 -15.14
N LEU A 40 6.62 12.94 -15.57
CA LEU A 40 7.19 13.39 -16.83
C LEU A 40 6.38 12.88 -18.03
N ALA A 41 5.91 11.63 -18.00
CA ALA A 41 5.05 11.09 -19.06
C ALA A 41 3.71 11.85 -19.19
N ARG A 42 3.19 12.39 -18.08
CA ARG A 42 1.98 13.23 -18.06
C ARG A 42 2.24 14.67 -18.50
N GLU A 43 3.36 15.25 -18.09
CA GLU A 43 3.71 16.65 -18.37
C GLU A 43 4.29 16.87 -19.77
N ILE A 44 4.97 15.85 -20.32
CA ILE A 44 5.73 15.96 -21.56
C ILE A 44 5.15 15.00 -22.59
N GLU A 45 4.43 15.56 -23.57
CA GLU A 45 4.01 14.81 -24.74
C GLU A 45 5.23 14.55 -25.64
N LEU A 46 5.62 13.28 -25.75
CA LEU A 46 6.72 12.86 -26.63
C LEU A 46 6.24 12.76 -28.09
N PRO A 47 7.09 13.14 -29.06
CA PRO A 47 6.74 13.01 -30.48
C PRO A 47 6.40 11.56 -30.86
N GLN A 48 5.35 11.37 -31.66
CA GLN A 48 5.00 10.05 -32.17
C GLN A 48 5.91 9.68 -33.35
N ARG A 49 6.70 8.60 -33.20
CA ARG A 49 7.41 7.99 -34.32
C ARG A 49 6.43 7.27 -35.24
N SER A 50 6.52 7.49 -36.55
CA SER A 50 5.76 6.71 -37.54
C SER A 50 6.02 5.20 -37.34
N GLN A 51 4.96 4.38 -37.33
CA GLN A 51 5.04 2.92 -37.20
C GLN A 51 5.91 2.24 -38.28
N SER A 52 6.21 2.93 -39.38
CA SER A 52 7.07 2.45 -40.48
C SER A 52 8.57 2.39 -40.14
N LEU A 53 8.99 2.90 -38.98
CA LEU A 53 10.39 2.92 -38.50
C LEU A 53 10.61 1.98 -37.30
N ARG A 54 9.76 0.98 -37.11
CA ARG A 54 10.00 -0.07 -36.12
C ARG A 54 11.26 -0.85 -36.54
N PRO A 55 12.29 -0.95 -35.69
CA PRO A 55 13.33 -1.92 -35.95
C PRO A 55 12.71 -3.32 -35.87
N VAL A 56 12.99 -4.16 -36.86
CA VAL A 56 12.76 -5.60 -36.74
C VAL A 56 13.59 -6.09 -35.55
N SER A 57 13.06 -7.00 -34.74
CA SER A 57 13.79 -7.62 -33.62
C SER A 57 15.24 -7.94 -33.99
N GLY A 58 16.20 -7.26 -33.35
CA GLY A 58 17.65 -7.44 -33.59
C GLY A 58 18.31 -6.44 -34.53
N VAL A 59 17.59 -5.41 -35.00
CA VAL A 59 18.13 -4.27 -35.77
C VAL A 59 18.04 -3.02 -34.91
N SER A 60 19.07 -2.16 -34.89
CA SER A 60 19.01 -0.90 -34.14
C SER A 60 18.15 0.12 -34.89
N TYR A 61 17.45 1.01 -34.16
CA TYR A 61 16.78 2.18 -34.78
C TYR A 61 17.78 3.01 -35.60
N ALA A 62 19.04 3.00 -35.18
CA ALA A 62 20.15 3.66 -35.86
C ALA A 62 20.45 3.09 -37.26
N ASP A 63 20.11 1.84 -37.53
CA ASP A 63 20.32 1.21 -38.85
C ASP A 63 19.27 1.65 -39.89
N THR A 64 18.16 2.27 -39.45
CA THR A 64 17.02 2.65 -40.30
C THR A 64 16.89 4.16 -40.55
N ASN A 65 17.66 5.00 -39.85
CA ASN A 65 17.63 6.45 -40.03
C ASN A 65 19.00 6.96 -40.55
N PRO A 66 19.06 7.57 -41.74
CA PRO A 66 20.31 8.12 -42.30
C PRO A 66 20.95 9.23 -41.45
N GLU A 67 20.20 9.90 -40.57
CA GLU A 67 20.77 10.87 -39.60
C GLU A 67 21.46 10.18 -38.43
N LEU A 68 21.16 8.91 -38.18
CA LEU A 68 21.76 8.05 -37.15
C LEU A 68 22.94 7.24 -37.68
N VAL A 69 23.65 7.67 -38.75
CA VAL A 69 24.88 7.01 -39.24
C VAL A 69 25.68 6.56 -38.02
N VAL A 70 25.66 5.24 -37.79
CA VAL A 70 26.01 4.63 -36.51
C VAL A 70 27.48 4.92 -36.26
N ASN A 71 27.77 6.03 -35.58
CA ASN A 71 29.07 6.23 -34.98
C ASN A 71 29.16 5.18 -33.89
N ARG A 72 30.09 4.25 -34.08
CA ARG A 72 30.52 3.24 -33.11
C ARG A 72 30.46 3.83 -31.70
N ALA A 73 29.85 3.12 -30.74
CA ALA A 73 29.72 3.55 -29.35
C ALA A 73 31.01 4.21 -28.86
N VAL A 74 30.90 5.44 -28.35
CA VAL A 74 32.05 6.20 -27.87
C VAL A 74 32.65 5.44 -26.69
N VAL A 75 33.92 5.05 -26.82
CA VAL A 75 34.66 4.41 -25.73
C VAL A 75 34.87 5.44 -24.62
N ARG A 76 34.29 5.19 -23.45
CA ARG A 76 34.35 6.07 -22.29
C ARG A 76 35.34 5.53 -21.27
N SER A 77 36.16 6.41 -20.72
CA SER A 77 37.19 6.06 -19.73
C SER A 77 36.86 6.66 -18.36
N LEU A 78 37.25 5.98 -17.29
CA LEU A 78 37.04 6.45 -15.92
C LEU A 78 37.61 7.86 -15.73
N GLY A 79 36.88 8.70 -14.99
CA GLY A 79 37.23 10.10 -14.77
C GLY A 79 36.82 11.05 -15.90
N ASN A 80 36.30 10.56 -17.02
CA ASN A 80 35.78 11.44 -18.08
C ASN A 80 34.58 12.23 -17.58
N LYS A 81 34.59 13.53 -17.89
CA LYS A 81 33.48 14.45 -17.62
C LYS A 81 32.59 14.56 -18.87
N GLU A 82 31.29 14.43 -18.67
CA GLU A 82 30.29 14.63 -19.72
C GLU A 82 29.19 15.57 -19.22
N GLN A 83 28.56 16.27 -20.17
CA GLN A 83 27.40 17.12 -19.88
C GLN A 83 26.13 16.33 -20.10
N PHE A 84 25.19 16.45 -19.16
CA PHE A 84 23.87 15.84 -19.22
C PHE A 84 22.79 16.91 -19.06
N TRP A 85 21.69 16.75 -19.78
CA TRP A 85 20.45 17.46 -19.48
C TRP A 85 19.70 16.70 -18.39
N VAL A 86 19.36 17.38 -17.29
CA VAL A 86 18.57 16.84 -16.18
C VAL A 86 17.31 17.69 -16.04
N ARG A 87 16.18 17.08 -15.72
CA ARG A 87 14.95 17.82 -15.42
C ARG A 87 14.98 18.27 -13.96
N ASN A 88 14.93 19.58 -13.74
CA ASN A 88 14.59 20.15 -12.45
C ASN A 88 13.07 20.01 -12.27
N ILE A 89 12.66 19.07 -11.41
CA ILE A 89 11.26 18.72 -11.18
C ILE A 89 10.52 19.89 -10.53
N ALA A 90 11.16 20.62 -9.61
CA ALA A 90 10.55 21.77 -8.92
C ALA A 90 10.14 22.91 -9.87
N THR A 91 10.97 23.19 -10.89
CA THR A 91 10.77 24.32 -11.82
C THR A 91 10.22 23.89 -13.19
N GLY A 92 10.18 22.59 -13.46
CA GLY A 92 9.79 22.02 -14.75
C GLY A 92 10.77 22.34 -15.90
N GLN A 93 11.99 22.81 -15.62
CA GLN A 93 12.98 23.16 -16.64
C GLN A 93 14.06 22.09 -16.78
N PHE A 94 14.57 21.90 -18.01
CA PHE A 94 15.79 21.13 -18.23
C PHE A 94 17.01 22.02 -18.01
N VAL A 95 17.97 21.52 -17.24
CA VAL A 95 19.24 22.19 -16.92
C VAL A 95 20.41 21.29 -17.32
N GLN A 96 21.56 21.89 -17.66
CA GLN A 96 22.78 21.12 -17.92
C GLN A 96 23.60 20.98 -16.65
N ILE A 97 24.05 19.77 -16.39
CA ILE A 97 25.00 19.46 -15.32
C ILE A 97 26.20 18.69 -15.88
N THR A 98 27.34 18.82 -15.22
CA THR A 98 28.54 18.03 -15.51
C THR A 98 28.59 16.84 -14.59
N ALA A 99 28.77 15.63 -15.13
CA ALA A 99 28.96 14.42 -14.35
C ALA A 99 30.25 13.69 -14.74
N ILE A 100 30.87 13.03 -13.77
CA ILE A 100 32.10 12.26 -13.92
C ILE A 100 31.76 10.77 -14.01
N LEU A 101 32.34 10.04 -14.96
CA LEU A 101 32.28 8.58 -15.01
C LEU A 101 33.11 7.98 -13.86
N ARG A 102 32.44 7.35 -12.89
CA ARG A 102 33.07 6.84 -11.65
C ARG A 102 33.13 5.32 -11.55
N ALA A 103 32.34 4.59 -12.33
CA ALA A 103 32.47 3.14 -12.49
C ALA A 103 32.01 2.68 -13.88
N VAL A 104 32.64 1.62 -14.38
CA VAL A 104 32.27 0.96 -15.65
C VAL A 104 31.97 -0.51 -15.36
N GLY A 105 30.72 -0.90 -15.62
CA GLY A 105 30.26 -2.27 -15.54
C GLY A 105 30.20 -2.98 -16.89
N LYS A 106 29.68 -4.20 -16.86
CA LYS A 106 29.36 -4.99 -18.05
C LYS A 106 28.12 -4.45 -18.77
N HIS A 107 27.11 -4.04 -18.00
CA HIS A 107 25.80 -3.59 -18.48
C HIS A 107 25.50 -2.13 -18.12
N CYS A 108 26.37 -1.46 -17.36
CA CYS A 108 26.16 -0.06 -16.97
C CYS A 108 27.43 0.80 -17.00
N TYR A 109 27.23 2.10 -17.11
CA TYR A 109 28.15 3.14 -16.64
C TYR A 109 27.54 3.82 -15.41
N VAL A 110 28.36 4.16 -14.42
CA VAL A 110 27.90 4.97 -13.28
C VAL A 110 28.54 6.34 -13.32
N TYR A 111 27.73 7.35 -13.59
CA TYR A 111 28.10 8.76 -13.57
C TYR A 111 27.64 9.38 -12.25
N VAL A 112 28.45 10.27 -11.70
CA VAL A 112 28.10 11.08 -10.52
C VAL A 112 28.28 12.54 -10.89
N GLU A 113 27.27 13.36 -10.62
CA GLU A 113 27.35 14.81 -10.78
C GLU A 113 28.60 15.36 -10.07
N ASP A 114 29.35 16.25 -10.74
CA ASP A 114 30.65 16.76 -10.29
C ASP A 114 30.55 17.52 -8.95
N THR A 115 29.37 18.03 -8.61
CA THR A 115 29.07 18.74 -7.36
C THR A 115 28.72 17.80 -6.21
N GLN A 116 28.41 16.53 -6.48
CA GLN A 116 27.91 15.57 -5.50
C GLN A 116 29.04 14.71 -4.93
N SER A 117 28.97 14.46 -3.61
CA SER A 117 29.98 13.66 -2.90
C SER A 117 29.43 12.27 -2.54
N VAL A 118 29.53 11.34 -3.49
CA VAL A 118 29.14 9.94 -3.27
C VAL A 118 30.39 9.10 -3.00
N LYS A 119 30.37 8.30 -1.92
CA LYS A 119 31.47 7.40 -1.59
C LYS A 119 31.69 6.36 -2.69
N GLN A 120 32.95 6.12 -3.04
CA GLN A 120 33.31 5.18 -4.10
C GLN A 120 32.77 3.76 -3.82
N THR A 121 32.72 3.34 -2.56
CA THR A 121 32.14 2.05 -2.15
C THR A 121 30.64 1.94 -2.48
N ALA A 122 29.88 3.03 -2.38
CA ALA A 122 28.47 3.05 -2.78
C ALA A 122 28.33 2.92 -4.30
N ILE A 123 29.15 3.65 -5.06
CA ILE A 123 29.18 3.62 -6.53
C ILE A 123 29.49 2.21 -7.03
N GLU A 124 30.51 1.56 -6.46
CA GLU A 124 30.89 0.18 -6.79
C GLU A 124 29.80 -0.83 -6.40
N ARG A 125 29.10 -0.61 -5.28
CA ARG A 125 27.96 -1.43 -4.88
C ARG A 125 26.80 -1.32 -5.88
N VAL A 126 26.47 -0.11 -6.34
CA VAL A 126 25.45 0.11 -7.37
C VAL A 126 25.85 -0.57 -8.67
N GLN A 127 27.05 -0.32 -9.19
CA GLN A 127 27.55 -0.93 -10.43
C GLN A 127 27.51 -2.46 -10.37
N LYS A 128 28.08 -3.04 -9.31
CA LYS A 128 28.18 -4.50 -9.16
C LYS A 128 26.80 -5.13 -9.03
N THR A 129 25.92 -4.54 -8.22
CA THR A 129 24.57 -5.08 -8.02
C THR A 129 23.72 -4.94 -9.28
N PHE A 130 23.90 -3.85 -10.03
CA PHE A 130 23.25 -3.70 -11.33
C PHE A 130 23.63 -4.83 -12.28
N ASP A 131 24.93 -5.07 -12.48
CA ASP A 131 25.41 -6.10 -13.42
C ASP A 131 25.08 -7.53 -12.98
N GLN A 132 25.15 -7.82 -11.69
CA GLN A 132 25.11 -9.20 -11.17
C GLN A 132 23.72 -9.64 -10.75
N THR A 133 22.85 -8.71 -10.35
CA THR A 133 21.53 -9.01 -9.80
C THR A 133 20.44 -8.32 -10.60
N ILE A 134 20.42 -6.99 -10.64
CA ILE A 134 19.27 -6.23 -11.18
C ILE A 134 19.12 -6.53 -12.67
N TYR A 135 20.15 -6.31 -13.47
CA TYR A 135 20.09 -6.48 -14.91
C TYR A 135 19.61 -7.88 -15.36
N PRO A 136 20.22 -9.01 -14.92
CA PRO A 136 19.77 -10.32 -15.35
C PRO A 136 18.37 -10.70 -14.83
N VAL A 137 17.98 -10.24 -13.63
CA VAL A 137 16.68 -10.57 -13.04
C VAL A 137 15.55 -9.78 -13.71
N THR A 138 15.68 -8.46 -13.84
CA THR A 138 14.64 -7.63 -14.45
C THR A 138 14.46 -7.97 -15.93
N THR A 139 15.55 -8.13 -16.69
CA THR A 139 15.44 -8.55 -18.09
C THR A 139 14.89 -9.98 -18.23
N GLY A 140 15.24 -10.84 -17.27
CA GLY A 140 14.72 -12.20 -17.18
C GLY A 140 13.21 -12.27 -17.02
N HIS A 141 12.61 -11.36 -16.24
CA HIS A 141 11.17 -11.38 -15.92
C HIS A 141 10.31 -10.44 -16.77
N PHE A 142 10.83 -9.31 -17.26
CA PHE A 142 10.02 -8.25 -17.86
C PHE A 142 10.29 -8.01 -19.35
N GLY A 143 11.39 -8.52 -19.92
CA GLY A 143 11.76 -8.28 -21.33
C GLY A 143 13.16 -7.69 -21.48
N ALA A 144 13.40 -6.92 -22.53
CA ALA A 144 14.69 -6.26 -22.72
C ALA A 144 14.49 -4.75 -22.89
N GLU A 145 15.48 -3.98 -22.46
CA GLU A 145 15.67 -2.59 -22.85
C GLU A 145 16.11 -2.48 -24.32
N ALA A 146 16.13 -1.26 -24.87
CA ALA A 146 16.70 -1.03 -26.18
C ALA A 146 18.22 -1.31 -26.14
N ARG A 147 18.67 -2.27 -26.95
CA ARG A 147 20.07 -2.72 -26.96
C ARG A 147 20.52 -3.21 -28.36
N PRO A 148 21.54 -2.58 -29.00
CA PRO A 148 22.21 -1.37 -28.53
C PRO A 148 21.22 -0.20 -28.40
N GLY A 149 21.57 0.71 -27.51
CA GLY A 149 20.83 1.94 -27.24
C GLY A 149 20.84 2.92 -28.41
N LEU A 150 20.21 4.08 -28.23
CA LEU A 150 20.17 5.12 -29.27
C LEU A 150 21.58 5.62 -29.65
N ASP A 151 22.51 5.66 -28.68
CA ASP A 151 23.91 6.05 -28.89
C ASP A 151 24.81 4.90 -29.38
N GLY A 152 24.23 3.73 -29.66
CA GLY A 152 24.94 2.54 -30.10
C GLY A 152 25.67 1.77 -28.99
N ASP A 153 25.64 2.23 -27.73
CA ASP A 153 26.23 1.50 -26.60
C ASP A 153 25.29 0.38 -26.12
N ASN A 154 25.86 -0.64 -25.51
CA ASN A 154 25.13 -1.76 -24.92
C ASN A 154 24.89 -1.60 -23.41
N ARG A 155 25.32 -0.46 -22.85
CA ARG A 155 25.25 -0.16 -21.42
C ARG A 155 24.25 0.93 -21.12
N VAL A 156 23.57 0.77 -19.99
CA VAL A 156 22.71 1.79 -19.40
C VAL A 156 23.54 2.78 -18.59
N PHE A 157 23.17 4.06 -18.63
CA PHE A 157 23.79 5.11 -17.84
C PHE A 157 23.03 5.26 -16.52
N LEU A 158 23.68 4.94 -15.40
CA LEU A 158 23.20 5.23 -14.06
C LEU A 158 23.76 6.59 -13.65
N LEU A 159 22.92 7.63 -13.72
CA LEU A 159 23.32 9.01 -13.45
C LEU A 159 22.87 9.42 -12.05
N MET A 160 23.83 9.48 -11.13
CA MET A 160 23.63 9.88 -9.73
C MET A 160 23.74 11.41 -9.61
N VAL A 161 22.64 12.07 -9.27
CA VAL A 161 22.49 13.55 -9.24
C VAL A 161 21.70 13.96 -8.01
N ASP A 162 21.78 15.20 -7.58
CA ASP A 162 20.81 15.77 -6.62
C ASP A 162 19.57 16.20 -7.40
N ILE A 163 18.50 15.39 -7.31
CA ILE A 163 17.27 15.64 -8.08
C ILE A 163 16.54 16.84 -7.47
N GLN A 164 16.61 17.96 -8.17
CA GLN A 164 15.95 19.19 -7.75
C GLN A 164 14.42 19.07 -7.85
N ASP A 165 13.76 18.76 -6.73
CA ASP A 165 12.33 18.47 -6.62
C ASP A 165 11.56 19.37 -5.64
N GLY A 166 12.28 20.24 -4.93
CA GLY A 166 11.71 21.19 -3.99
C GLY A 166 11.59 20.63 -2.56
N TYR A 167 12.18 19.47 -2.28
CA TYR A 167 12.31 18.93 -0.93
C TYR A 167 12.98 19.93 0.01
N GLN A 168 12.28 20.31 1.09
CA GLN A 168 12.77 21.25 2.10
C GLN A 168 12.70 20.67 3.51
N ASN A 169 11.76 19.75 3.77
CA ASN A 169 11.49 19.19 5.10
C ASN A 169 11.33 17.66 5.04
N PRO A 170 11.68 16.94 6.13
CA PRO A 170 11.54 15.47 6.22
C PRO A 170 10.15 14.88 5.96
N GLU A 171 9.11 15.70 6.11
CA GLU A 171 7.71 15.30 5.87
C GLU A 171 7.27 15.49 4.42
N ASP A 172 8.06 16.21 3.61
CA ASP A 172 7.80 16.44 2.20
C ASP A 172 8.02 15.14 1.39
N GLY A 173 7.22 14.97 0.33
CA GLY A 173 7.52 13.98 -0.70
C GLY A 173 8.76 14.40 -1.50
N TYR A 174 9.56 13.44 -1.93
CA TYR A 174 10.76 13.70 -2.74
C TYR A 174 10.90 12.66 -3.86
N VAL A 175 11.51 13.04 -4.97
CA VAL A 175 11.76 12.17 -6.12
C VAL A 175 13.02 11.34 -5.88
N ALA A 176 12.85 10.03 -5.76
CA ALA A 176 13.97 9.13 -5.46
C ALA A 176 14.77 8.74 -6.71
N GLY A 177 14.11 8.78 -7.86
CA GLY A 177 14.66 8.43 -9.16
C GLY A 177 13.63 8.70 -10.25
N TYR A 178 14.10 8.63 -11.50
CA TYR A 178 13.21 8.55 -12.65
C TYR A 178 13.91 7.96 -13.88
N PHE A 179 13.10 7.40 -14.76
CA PHE A 179 13.42 7.14 -16.15
C PHE A 179 12.71 8.19 -17.04
N PHE A 180 13.43 8.77 -18.01
CA PHE A 180 12.83 9.68 -18.98
C PHE A 180 12.93 9.12 -20.39
N ALA A 181 11.81 8.63 -20.92
CA ALA A 181 11.72 8.06 -22.26
C ALA A 181 12.16 9.01 -23.39
N GLY A 182 12.08 10.33 -23.18
CA GLY A 182 12.55 11.31 -24.15
C GLY A 182 14.06 11.26 -24.40
N ASP A 183 14.86 10.74 -23.46
CA ASP A 183 16.29 10.53 -23.68
C ASP A 183 16.59 9.46 -24.74
N GLN A 184 15.64 8.57 -25.05
CA GLN A 184 15.76 7.59 -26.13
C GLN A 184 15.30 8.12 -27.49
N MET A 185 15.20 9.45 -27.61
CA MET A 185 14.84 10.15 -28.84
C MET A 185 15.93 11.10 -29.29
N LEU A 186 16.08 11.29 -30.59
CA LEU A 186 16.92 12.36 -31.12
C LEU A 186 16.35 13.71 -30.73
N GLN A 187 17.21 14.67 -30.43
CA GLN A 187 16.79 16.04 -30.16
C GLN A 187 16.04 16.65 -31.36
N SER A 188 16.38 16.24 -32.59
CA SER A 188 15.72 16.66 -33.83
C SER A 188 14.30 16.12 -34.01
N GLU A 189 13.90 15.08 -33.27
CA GLU A 189 12.53 14.55 -33.30
C GLU A 189 11.55 15.44 -32.54
N PHE A 190 12.04 16.28 -31.62
CA PHE A 190 11.20 17.22 -30.90
C PHE A 190 10.90 18.46 -31.77
N PRO A 191 9.68 19.03 -31.68
CA PRO A 191 9.36 20.28 -32.35
C PRO A 191 10.38 21.38 -32.01
N ALA A 192 10.73 22.24 -32.97
CA ALA A 192 11.77 23.27 -32.79
C ALA A 192 11.50 24.23 -31.61
N HIS A 193 10.24 24.41 -31.20
CA HIS A 193 9.83 25.22 -30.06
C HIS A 193 9.74 24.44 -28.74
N SER A 194 10.01 23.13 -28.76
CA SER A 194 10.01 22.30 -27.57
C SER A 194 11.15 22.69 -26.64
N LYS A 195 10.82 22.83 -25.35
CA LYS A 195 11.81 23.02 -24.28
C LYS A 195 12.38 21.69 -23.77
N THR A 196 11.83 20.56 -24.22
CA THR A 196 12.29 19.23 -23.83
C THR A 196 13.68 18.95 -24.40
N LYS A 197 14.55 18.41 -23.55
CA LYS A 197 15.91 18.04 -23.91
C LYS A 197 16.08 16.54 -23.83
N SER A 198 16.87 16.01 -24.76
CA SER A 198 17.25 14.60 -24.80
C SER A 198 18.75 14.45 -24.71
N ASN A 199 19.20 13.49 -23.91
CA ASN A 199 20.58 13.02 -23.85
C ASN A 199 20.92 11.96 -24.91
N GLN A 200 19.93 11.56 -25.69
CA GLN A 200 20.02 10.62 -26.81
C GLN A 200 20.66 9.27 -26.43
N ARG A 201 20.34 8.75 -25.25
CA ARG A 201 20.86 7.48 -24.69
C ARG A 201 19.99 6.96 -23.55
N GLU A 202 20.23 5.72 -23.14
CA GLU A 202 19.52 5.01 -22.09
C GLU A 202 20.00 5.45 -20.69
N ILE A 203 19.30 6.36 -20.03
CA ILE A 203 19.65 6.91 -18.71
C ILE A 203 18.62 6.53 -17.64
N LEU A 204 19.10 6.16 -16.47
CA LEU A 204 18.37 6.13 -15.20
C LEU A 204 18.92 7.24 -14.31
N TYR A 205 18.04 8.11 -13.82
CA TYR A 205 18.40 9.20 -12.90
C TYR A 205 18.14 8.73 -11.49
N LEU A 206 19.17 8.82 -10.64
CA LEU A 206 19.14 8.31 -9.27
C LEU A 206 19.49 9.45 -8.32
N ASP A 207 18.61 9.70 -7.36
CA ASP A 207 18.81 10.80 -6.44
C ASP A 207 20.01 10.54 -5.51
N THR A 208 20.68 11.61 -5.09
CA THR A 208 21.78 11.58 -4.12
C THR A 208 21.49 12.42 -2.89
N TRP A 209 20.39 13.20 -2.92
CA TRP A 209 19.87 13.94 -1.78
C TRP A 209 18.39 14.29 -2.00
N PRO A 210 17.48 13.89 -1.10
CA PRO A 210 17.72 13.32 0.23
C PRO A 210 17.87 11.80 0.29
N CYS A 211 17.93 11.10 -0.86
CA CYS A 211 18.31 9.68 -0.87
C CYS A 211 19.74 9.49 -0.35
N ASP A 212 19.99 8.36 0.34
CA ASP A 212 21.34 7.94 0.72
C ASP A 212 21.83 6.80 -0.17
N PRO A 213 22.80 7.04 -1.08
CA PRO A 213 23.39 6.01 -1.92
C PRO A 213 24.07 4.85 -1.17
N GLU A 214 24.36 4.98 0.12
CA GLU A 214 24.89 3.91 0.97
C GLU A 214 23.79 3.06 1.62
N ALA A 215 22.56 3.56 1.70
CA ALA A 215 21.45 2.85 2.32
C ALA A 215 21.08 1.57 1.55
N ASN A 216 20.61 0.55 2.28
CA ASN A 216 20.31 -0.76 1.69
C ASN A 216 19.15 -0.74 0.70
N ASP A 217 18.20 0.17 0.92
CA ASP A 217 17.02 0.35 0.09
C ASP A 217 17.30 1.16 -1.18
N TYR A 218 18.47 1.80 -1.33
CA TYR A 218 18.82 2.55 -2.54
C TYR A 218 18.77 1.70 -3.83
N LEU A 219 19.15 0.42 -3.73
CA LEU A 219 19.18 -0.50 -4.85
C LEU A 219 17.78 -0.93 -5.32
N GLU A 220 16.75 -0.75 -4.47
CA GLU A 220 15.35 -0.95 -4.86
C GLU A 220 14.96 0.07 -5.94
N ILE A 221 15.40 1.33 -5.80
CA ILE A 221 15.12 2.42 -6.76
C ILE A 221 15.73 2.06 -8.11
N VAL A 222 16.99 1.61 -8.12
CA VAL A 222 17.68 1.22 -9.36
C VAL A 222 16.93 0.11 -10.10
N ALA A 223 16.39 -0.88 -9.39
CA ALA A 223 15.60 -1.95 -9.99
C ALA A 223 14.23 -1.46 -10.50
N HIS A 224 13.59 -0.55 -9.77
CA HIS A 224 12.33 0.09 -10.14
C HIS A 224 12.50 0.89 -11.44
N GLU A 225 13.46 1.82 -11.50
CA GLU A 225 13.69 2.66 -12.69
C GLU A 225 14.12 1.84 -13.91
N PHE A 226 14.90 0.78 -13.71
CA PHE A 226 15.27 -0.08 -14.83
C PHE A 226 14.08 -0.87 -15.39
N GLN A 227 13.09 -1.21 -14.54
CA GLN A 227 11.85 -1.82 -15.02
C GLN A 227 11.12 -0.88 -15.99
N HIS A 228 11.00 0.42 -15.67
CA HIS A 228 10.38 1.39 -16.56
C HIS A 228 11.04 1.46 -17.93
N MET A 229 12.38 1.46 -17.99
CA MET A 229 13.11 1.45 -19.26
C MET A 229 12.81 0.18 -20.09
N ILE A 230 12.79 -0.99 -19.44
CA ILE A 230 12.42 -2.25 -20.11
C ILE A 230 10.98 -2.15 -20.61
N HIS A 231 10.05 -1.72 -19.75
CA HIS A 231 8.64 -1.63 -20.08
C HIS A 231 8.41 -0.72 -21.28
N TYR A 232 9.02 0.47 -21.29
CA TYR A 232 8.90 1.40 -22.42
C TYR A 232 9.38 0.77 -23.74
N ASN A 233 10.39 -0.10 -23.72
CA ASN A 233 10.81 -0.81 -24.93
C ASN A 233 9.84 -1.94 -25.34
N GLN A 234 9.14 -2.56 -24.40
CA GLN A 234 8.15 -3.61 -24.67
C GLN A 234 6.78 -3.05 -25.10
N ASP A 235 6.26 -2.06 -24.37
CA ASP A 235 5.04 -1.32 -24.66
C ASP A 235 5.16 0.15 -24.23
N LYS A 236 5.21 1.04 -25.22
CA LYS A 236 5.29 2.51 -25.02
C LYS A 236 3.98 3.14 -24.59
N THR A 237 2.89 2.39 -24.63
CA THR A 237 1.53 2.92 -24.59
C THR A 237 0.67 2.29 -23.50
N GLU A 238 1.30 1.53 -22.60
CA GLU A 238 0.69 0.97 -21.40
C GLU A 238 0.29 2.08 -20.42
N VAL A 239 -0.78 1.85 -19.66
CA VAL A 239 -1.29 2.79 -18.66
C VAL A 239 -0.46 2.74 -17.38
N SER A 240 -0.37 3.88 -16.68
CA SER A 240 0.55 4.08 -15.56
C SER A 240 0.43 3.02 -14.46
N TRP A 241 -0.79 2.63 -14.05
CA TRP A 241 -0.97 1.70 -12.94
C TRP A 241 -0.38 0.29 -13.19
N VAL A 242 -0.38 -0.17 -14.44
CA VAL A 242 0.23 -1.46 -14.82
C VAL A 242 1.75 -1.33 -14.85
N ASN A 243 2.24 -0.23 -15.41
CA ASN A 243 3.67 0.05 -15.50
C ASN A 243 4.28 0.13 -14.09
N GLU A 244 3.70 0.96 -13.23
CA GLU A 244 4.08 1.08 -11.83
C GLU A 244 3.92 -0.23 -11.06
N GLY A 245 2.84 -0.98 -11.30
CA GLY A 245 2.68 -2.30 -10.68
C GLY A 245 3.84 -3.25 -11.00
N CYS A 246 4.36 -3.21 -12.22
CA CYS A 246 5.53 -3.99 -12.62
C CYS A 246 6.81 -3.43 -11.99
N SER A 247 7.02 -2.11 -11.99
CA SER A 247 8.18 -1.47 -11.36
C SER A 247 8.25 -1.73 -9.86
N GLN A 248 7.12 -1.68 -9.16
CA GLN A 248 7.06 -1.90 -7.71
C GLN A 248 7.36 -3.35 -7.31
N VAL A 249 7.07 -4.34 -8.15
CA VAL A 249 7.38 -5.76 -7.87
C VAL A 249 8.77 -6.17 -8.34
N ALA A 250 9.40 -5.41 -9.26
CA ALA A 250 10.73 -5.71 -9.78
C ALA A 250 11.83 -5.76 -8.69
N PRO A 251 11.88 -4.84 -7.70
CA PRO A 251 12.82 -4.93 -6.58
C PRO A 251 12.68 -6.23 -5.78
N VAL A 252 11.45 -6.71 -5.59
CA VAL A 252 11.18 -7.96 -4.85
C VAL A 252 11.77 -9.16 -5.59
N PHE A 253 11.69 -9.20 -6.92
CA PHE A 253 12.33 -10.26 -7.71
C PHE A 253 13.85 -10.20 -7.64
N CYS A 254 14.42 -9.00 -7.49
CA CYS A 254 15.85 -8.80 -7.25
C CYS A 254 16.28 -9.17 -5.82
N GLY A 255 15.34 -9.54 -4.95
CA GLY A 255 15.60 -9.92 -3.56
C GLY A 255 15.65 -8.74 -2.58
N PHE A 256 15.23 -7.55 -3.01
CA PHE A 256 15.14 -6.39 -2.14
C PHE A 256 13.84 -6.38 -1.34
N THR A 257 13.86 -5.64 -0.23
CA THR A 257 12.63 -5.33 0.50
C THR A 257 11.75 -4.45 -0.39
N PRO A 258 10.43 -4.68 -0.47
CA PRO A 258 9.54 -3.80 -1.20
C PRO A 258 9.49 -2.39 -0.57
N PRO A 259 9.28 -1.33 -1.39
CA PRO A 259 9.10 0.03 -0.90
C PRO A 259 7.99 0.13 0.15
N GLY A 260 8.12 1.08 1.08
CA GLY A 260 7.21 1.24 2.21
C GLY A 260 5.79 1.74 1.87
N HIS A 261 5.51 2.09 0.61
CA HIS A 261 4.28 2.76 0.17
C HIS A 261 3.00 2.01 0.54
N TYR A 262 3.01 0.68 0.55
CA TYR A 262 1.85 -0.13 0.97
C TYR A 262 1.36 0.18 2.38
N LYS A 263 2.21 0.73 3.26
CA LYS A 263 1.83 1.15 4.60
C LYS A 263 0.91 2.36 4.58
N LEU A 264 1.09 3.26 3.61
CA LEU A 264 0.27 4.48 3.45
C LEU A 264 -1.16 4.16 3.02
N LEU A 265 -1.38 3.02 2.36
CA LEU A 265 -2.73 2.56 2.02
C LEU A 265 -3.61 2.34 3.28
N LYS A 266 -3.03 2.18 4.47
CA LYS A 266 -3.79 2.10 5.71
C LYS A 266 -4.45 3.42 6.12
N GLU A 267 -3.89 4.54 5.68
CA GLU A 267 -4.40 5.88 5.96
C GLU A 267 -5.52 6.27 4.99
N ASP A 268 -5.50 5.71 3.77
CA ASP A 268 -6.45 5.97 2.70
C ASP A 268 -6.82 4.66 1.94
N PRO A 269 -7.63 3.76 2.55
CA PRO A 269 -7.83 2.40 2.03
C PRO A 269 -8.92 2.28 0.94
N ASP A 270 -9.79 3.28 0.76
CA ASP A 270 -10.82 3.29 -0.29
C ASP A 270 -10.27 3.88 -1.59
N ARG A 271 -9.44 3.08 -2.27
CA ARG A 271 -8.78 3.45 -3.52
C ARG A 271 -9.08 2.48 -4.65
N SER A 272 -9.18 3.03 -5.85
CA SER A 272 -9.33 2.26 -7.08
C SER A 272 -7.98 1.78 -7.59
N LEU A 273 -7.90 0.49 -7.92
CA LEU A 273 -6.68 -0.13 -8.45
C LEU A 273 -6.16 0.57 -9.72
N ASN A 274 -7.05 1.07 -10.58
CA ASN A 274 -6.72 1.62 -11.90
C ASN A 274 -7.17 3.08 -12.11
N ASN A 275 -7.74 3.75 -11.11
CA ASN A 275 -8.07 5.17 -11.15
C ASN A 275 -7.38 5.92 -10.00
N TRP A 276 -6.12 6.26 -10.23
CA TRP A 276 -5.22 6.81 -9.21
C TRP A 276 -5.53 8.25 -8.83
N ALA A 277 -5.17 8.60 -7.59
CA ALA A 277 -5.29 9.95 -7.08
C ALA A 277 -4.24 10.86 -7.73
N GLN A 278 -4.67 11.94 -8.37
CA GLN A 278 -3.77 12.84 -9.10
C GLN A 278 -2.76 13.58 -8.20
N TRP A 279 -3.13 13.86 -6.94
CA TRP A 279 -2.37 14.72 -6.03
C TRP A 279 -1.69 13.96 -4.88
N ASN A 280 -1.98 12.66 -4.73
CA ASN A 280 -1.38 11.82 -3.69
C ASN A 280 -1.31 10.36 -4.19
N PRO A 281 -0.42 10.04 -5.16
CA PRO A 281 -0.32 8.71 -5.73
C PRO A 281 0.40 7.69 -4.82
N MET A 282 0.99 8.13 -3.70
CA MET A 282 1.83 7.27 -2.87
C MET A 282 1.11 6.02 -2.34
N PRO A 283 -0.15 6.10 -1.85
CA PRO A 283 -0.90 4.90 -1.51
C PRO A 283 -1.26 4.02 -2.73
N ASP A 284 -1.39 4.59 -3.94
CA ASP A 284 -1.69 3.84 -5.17
C ASP A 284 -0.50 2.95 -5.57
N TYR A 285 0.74 3.43 -5.45
CA TYR A 285 1.96 2.60 -5.61
C TYR A 285 1.90 1.38 -4.70
N GLY A 286 1.53 1.60 -3.44
CA GLY A 286 1.34 0.56 -2.45
C GLY A 286 0.27 -0.45 -2.87
N GLN A 287 -0.85 0.02 -3.44
CA GLN A 287 -1.94 -0.85 -3.89
C GLN A 287 -1.54 -1.73 -5.07
N VAL A 288 -0.86 -1.18 -6.10
CA VAL A 288 -0.44 -1.97 -7.27
C VAL A 288 0.72 -2.92 -6.98
N TYR A 289 1.59 -2.57 -6.04
CA TYR A 289 2.56 -3.50 -5.48
C TYR A 289 1.85 -4.70 -4.84
N LEU A 290 0.91 -4.44 -3.92
CA LEU A 290 0.17 -5.49 -3.22
C LEU A 290 -0.62 -6.36 -4.19
N TRP A 291 -1.19 -5.78 -5.26
CA TRP A 291 -1.89 -6.49 -6.32
C TRP A 291 -0.98 -7.53 -7.01
N ASN A 292 0.18 -7.10 -7.51
CA ASN A 292 1.12 -8.01 -8.17
C ASN A 292 1.74 -9.01 -7.19
N GLN A 293 2.02 -8.59 -5.96
CA GLN A 293 2.52 -9.51 -4.93
C GLN A 293 1.48 -10.57 -4.58
N TYR A 294 0.19 -10.23 -4.52
CA TYR A 294 -0.88 -11.19 -4.30
C TYR A 294 -0.94 -12.21 -5.44
N ILE A 295 -0.86 -11.77 -6.71
CA ILE A 295 -0.78 -12.68 -7.87
C ILE A 295 0.42 -13.62 -7.76
N VAL A 296 1.59 -13.08 -7.40
CA VAL A 296 2.82 -13.87 -7.21
C VAL A 296 2.62 -14.96 -6.15
N ASP A 297 2.09 -14.58 -4.99
CA ASP A 297 1.86 -15.49 -3.88
C ASP A 297 0.78 -16.54 -4.20
N ARG A 298 -0.23 -16.15 -4.97
CA ARG A 298 -1.44 -16.93 -5.24
C ARG A 298 -1.30 -17.92 -6.39
N ILE A 299 -0.60 -17.56 -7.47
CA ILE A 299 -0.50 -18.39 -8.68
C ILE A 299 0.91 -18.49 -9.31
N LEU A 300 1.86 -17.58 -9.02
CA LEU A 300 3.20 -17.58 -9.66
C LEU A 300 4.31 -18.14 -8.76
N HIS A 301 4.15 -19.40 -8.35
CA HIS A 301 4.97 -20.01 -7.30
C HIS A 301 6.45 -20.19 -7.69
N ASP A 302 6.77 -20.33 -8.97
CA ASP A 302 8.13 -20.55 -9.47
C ASP A 302 8.61 -19.43 -10.41
N SER A 303 9.92 -19.37 -10.65
CA SER A 303 10.53 -18.35 -11.53
C SER A 303 10.01 -18.39 -12.97
N LYS A 304 9.66 -19.57 -13.50
CA LYS A 304 9.23 -19.72 -14.91
C LYS A 304 7.83 -19.15 -15.09
N SER A 305 6.92 -19.43 -14.14
CA SER A 305 5.57 -18.87 -14.11
C SER A 305 5.60 -17.34 -14.00
N ARG A 306 6.46 -16.78 -13.11
CA ARG A 306 6.70 -15.34 -13.01
C ARG A 306 7.22 -14.74 -14.32
N THR A 307 8.28 -15.31 -14.90
CA THR A 307 8.80 -14.84 -16.20
C THR A 307 7.75 -14.88 -17.30
N SER A 308 7.00 -15.97 -17.42
CA SER A 308 5.97 -16.07 -18.46
C SER A 308 4.88 -15.03 -18.27
N PHE A 309 4.39 -14.87 -17.04
CA PHE A 309 3.34 -13.92 -16.70
C PHE A 309 3.77 -12.48 -16.99
N PHE A 310 4.90 -12.03 -16.42
CA PHE A 310 5.31 -10.62 -16.52
C PHE A 310 5.80 -10.25 -17.92
N LYS A 311 6.40 -11.17 -18.69
CA LYS A 311 6.69 -10.92 -20.12
C LYS A 311 5.43 -10.80 -20.96
N THR A 312 4.40 -11.60 -20.68
CA THR A 312 3.11 -11.45 -21.37
C THR A 312 2.46 -10.12 -21.00
N LEU A 313 2.50 -9.74 -19.72
CA LEU A 313 1.94 -8.47 -19.26
C LEU A 313 2.62 -7.26 -19.94
N THR A 314 3.96 -7.19 -19.91
CA THR A 314 4.71 -6.05 -20.47
C THR A 314 4.68 -5.94 -22.00
N SER A 315 4.33 -7.02 -22.71
CA SER A 315 4.24 -7.03 -24.18
C SER A 315 2.82 -7.07 -24.73
N SER A 316 1.79 -7.16 -23.86
CA SER A 316 0.40 -7.19 -24.31
C SER A 316 0.01 -5.88 -24.99
N GLN A 317 -0.70 -5.98 -26.11
CA GLN A 317 -1.21 -4.82 -26.84
C GLN A 317 -2.61 -4.39 -26.37
N ARG A 318 -3.23 -5.16 -25.46
CA ARG A 318 -4.55 -4.86 -24.91
C ARG A 318 -4.51 -3.79 -23.83
N LYS A 319 -3.35 -3.63 -23.17
CA LYS A 319 -3.11 -2.65 -22.10
C LYS A 319 -3.99 -2.86 -20.87
N SER A 320 -3.68 -2.15 -19.79
CA SER A 320 -4.47 -2.10 -18.57
C SER A 320 -4.91 -3.51 -18.09
N ILE A 321 -6.18 -3.67 -17.74
CA ILE A 321 -6.79 -4.94 -17.34
C ILE A 321 -6.67 -6.00 -18.45
N GLY A 322 -6.75 -5.60 -19.72
CA GLY A 322 -6.60 -6.51 -20.87
C GLY A 322 -5.24 -7.21 -20.88
N GLY A 323 -4.16 -6.52 -20.49
CA GLY A 323 -2.82 -7.11 -20.33
C GLY A 323 -2.78 -8.18 -19.24
N TYR A 324 -3.43 -7.93 -18.09
CA TYR A 324 -3.57 -8.95 -17.05
C TYR A 324 -4.39 -10.14 -17.52
N ILE A 325 -5.49 -9.94 -18.26
CA ILE A 325 -6.30 -11.05 -18.81
C ILE A 325 -5.45 -11.95 -19.70
N ASP A 326 -4.64 -11.37 -20.59
CA ASP A 326 -3.74 -12.14 -21.44
C ASP A 326 -2.73 -12.94 -20.62
N ALA A 327 -2.12 -12.32 -19.60
CA ALA A 327 -1.15 -12.96 -18.71
C ALA A 327 -1.76 -14.05 -17.81
N LEU A 328 -3.05 -13.91 -17.44
CA LEU A 328 -3.79 -14.85 -16.59
C LEU A 328 -4.35 -16.06 -17.32
N LYS A 329 -4.51 -15.97 -18.66
CA LYS A 329 -5.08 -17.03 -19.49
C LYS A 329 -4.50 -18.44 -19.24
N PRO A 330 -3.17 -18.64 -19.09
CA PRO A 330 -2.59 -19.97 -18.83
C PRO A 330 -3.01 -20.58 -17.47
N PHE A 331 -3.46 -19.75 -16.53
CA PHE A 331 -3.83 -20.17 -15.18
C PHE A 331 -5.33 -20.46 -15.04
N ASN A 332 -6.13 -20.15 -16.08
CA ASN A 332 -7.60 -20.31 -16.09
C ASN A 332 -8.27 -19.61 -14.89
N VAL A 333 -7.84 -18.38 -14.60
CA VAL A 333 -8.40 -17.51 -13.56
C VAL A 333 -8.77 -16.16 -14.18
N SER A 334 -9.94 -15.63 -13.81
CA SER A 334 -10.39 -14.32 -14.28
C SER A 334 -9.73 -13.18 -13.48
N PHE A 335 -9.63 -12.00 -14.10
CA PHE A 335 -9.14 -10.80 -13.39
C PHE A 335 -10.06 -10.44 -12.22
N SER A 336 -11.37 -10.51 -12.44
CA SER A 336 -12.42 -10.20 -11.46
C SER A 336 -12.36 -11.09 -10.22
N ASP A 337 -12.09 -12.39 -10.40
CA ASP A 337 -11.98 -13.33 -9.27
C ASP A 337 -10.71 -13.10 -8.47
N LEU A 338 -9.57 -12.82 -9.14
CA LEU A 338 -8.35 -12.44 -8.42
C LEU A 338 -8.50 -11.12 -7.69
N PHE A 339 -9.13 -10.11 -8.30
CA PHE A 339 -9.42 -8.85 -7.64
C PHE A 339 -10.29 -9.05 -6.40
N THR A 340 -11.32 -9.91 -6.50
CA THR A 340 -12.18 -10.27 -5.36
C THR A 340 -11.34 -10.85 -4.21
N ASP A 341 -10.48 -11.82 -4.52
CA ASP A 341 -9.64 -12.42 -3.49
C ASP A 341 -8.60 -11.44 -2.93
N PHE A 342 -8.02 -10.58 -3.76
CA PHE A 342 -7.09 -9.54 -3.37
C PHE A 342 -7.74 -8.54 -2.39
N ALA A 343 -8.94 -8.06 -2.71
CA ALA A 343 -9.70 -7.17 -1.85
C ALA A 343 -9.97 -7.80 -0.48
N ILE A 344 -10.39 -9.08 -0.44
CA ILE A 344 -10.58 -9.81 0.81
C ILE A 344 -9.25 -10.00 1.55
N THR A 345 -8.17 -10.33 0.84
CA THR A 345 -6.83 -10.52 1.42
C THR A 345 -6.36 -9.26 2.13
N ASN A 346 -6.57 -8.08 1.55
CA ASN A 346 -6.19 -6.80 2.15
C ASN A 346 -6.93 -6.50 3.46
N ARG A 347 -8.14 -7.05 3.67
CA ARG A 347 -8.94 -6.86 4.88
C ARG A 347 -8.71 -7.96 5.92
N ILE A 348 -8.54 -9.20 5.45
CA ILE A 348 -8.53 -10.39 6.32
C ILE A 348 -7.13 -10.92 6.58
N ASN A 349 -6.30 -11.08 5.55
CA ASN A 349 -4.95 -11.67 5.57
C ASN A 349 -4.78 -12.79 6.62
N ASP A 350 -5.42 -13.94 6.37
CA ASP A 350 -5.40 -15.09 7.28
C ASP A 350 -5.11 -16.39 6.52
N ALA A 351 -3.94 -16.99 6.80
CA ALA A 351 -3.51 -18.22 6.16
C ALA A 351 -4.38 -19.44 6.50
N LYS A 352 -5.19 -19.38 7.56
CA LYS A 352 -6.15 -20.44 7.90
C LYS A 352 -7.43 -20.37 7.06
N LEU A 353 -7.71 -19.26 6.39
CA LEU A 353 -8.92 -19.10 5.58
C LEU A 353 -8.72 -19.69 4.19
N ALA A 354 -9.55 -20.68 3.84
CA ALA A 354 -9.59 -21.31 2.52
C ALA A 354 -8.18 -21.72 2.02
N ASP A 355 -7.45 -22.48 2.84
CA ASP A 355 -6.11 -23.00 2.55
C ASP A 355 -5.10 -21.91 2.16
N GLY A 356 -5.22 -20.74 2.77
CA GLY A 356 -4.33 -19.60 2.56
C GLY A 356 -4.60 -18.82 1.28
N ARG A 357 -5.75 -19.04 0.62
CA ARG A 357 -6.19 -18.26 -0.54
C ARG A 357 -6.24 -16.76 -0.25
N PHE A 358 -6.59 -16.37 0.97
CA PHE A 358 -6.77 -14.96 1.36
C PHE A 358 -5.65 -14.44 2.26
N ALA A 359 -4.40 -14.77 1.93
CA ALA A 359 -3.23 -14.39 2.71
C ALA A 359 -2.01 -14.10 1.85
N TYR A 360 -1.18 -13.16 2.31
CA TYR A 360 0.16 -12.94 1.77
C TYR A 360 1.15 -13.98 2.29
N LYS A 361 2.00 -14.49 1.40
CA LYS A 361 3.10 -15.41 1.74
C LYS A 361 4.40 -14.67 2.04
N GLN A 362 4.60 -13.49 1.44
CA GLN A 362 5.78 -12.67 1.69
C GLN A 362 5.87 -12.27 3.17
N SER A 363 7.05 -12.44 3.77
CA SER A 363 7.28 -12.31 5.21
C SER A 363 6.87 -10.94 5.77
N VAL A 364 7.21 -9.86 5.06
CA VAL A 364 6.90 -8.47 5.47
C VAL A 364 5.40 -8.16 5.46
N LEU A 365 4.61 -8.91 4.68
CA LEU A 365 3.17 -8.71 4.52
C LEU A 365 2.31 -9.63 5.40
N LYS A 366 2.89 -10.58 6.14
CA LYS A 366 2.13 -11.54 6.98
C LYS A 366 1.20 -10.90 8.01
N LYS A 367 1.47 -9.65 8.41
CA LYS A 367 0.67 -8.88 9.37
C LYS A 367 -0.05 -7.68 8.73
N PHE A 368 0.08 -7.52 7.41
CA PHE A 368 -0.57 -6.41 6.72
C PHE A 368 -2.08 -6.62 6.69
N LYS A 369 -2.84 -5.64 7.19
CA LYS A 369 -4.29 -5.55 7.05
C LYS A 369 -4.66 -4.08 6.96
N LEU A 370 -5.59 -3.75 6.07
CA LEU A 370 -6.22 -2.45 6.04
C LEU A 370 -7.24 -2.36 7.19
N PRO A 371 -7.38 -1.18 7.83
CA PRO A 371 -8.41 -0.98 8.84
C PRO A 371 -9.82 -1.13 8.21
N PRO A 372 -10.85 -1.52 8.97
CA PRO A 372 -12.21 -1.48 8.45
C PRO A 372 -12.61 -0.03 8.13
N THR A 373 -13.39 0.16 7.08
CA THR A 373 -14.06 1.42 6.74
C THR A 373 -14.90 1.90 7.93
N ARG A 374 -15.62 0.98 8.59
CA ARG A 374 -16.40 1.29 9.80
C ARG A 374 -16.55 0.09 10.72
N HIS A 375 -16.62 0.37 12.02
CA HIS A 375 -17.05 -0.60 13.02
C HIS A 375 -18.57 -0.49 13.25
N ILE A 376 -19.28 -1.61 13.18
CA ILE A 376 -20.69 -1.73 13.51
C ILE A 376 -20.79 -2.21 14.95
N THR A 377 -21.09 -1.28 15.85
CA THR A 377 -21.08 -1.52 17.31
C THR A 377 -22.47 -1.59 17.92
N THR A 378 -23.53 -1.33 17.14
CA THR A 378 -24.92 -1.33 17.59
C THR A 378 -25.79 -1.96 16.52
N ILE A 379 -26.74 -2.80 16.91
CA ILE A 379 -27.71 -3.44 16.01
C ILE A 379 -29.12 -3.14 16.56
N PRO A 380 -30.09 -2.70 15.74
CA PRO A 380 -29.98 -2.53 14.29
C PRO A 380 -29.08 -1.35 13.88
N ALA A 381 -28.45 -1.47 12.71
CA ALA A 381 -27.63 -0.42 12.12
C ALA A 381 -27.93 -0.27 10.64
N LYS A 382 -27.86 0.97 10.15
CA LYS A 382 -27.85 1.29 8.73
C LYS A 382 -26.60 2.09 8.40
N VAL A 383 -25.95 1.73 7.31
CA VAL A 383 -24.78 2.39 6.77
C VAL A 383 -25.04 2.73 5.31
N SER A 384 -24.64 3.92 4.89
CA SER A 384 -24.68 4.37 3.50
C SER A 384 -23.30 4.90 3.17
N GLU A 385 -22.64 4.31 2.18
CA GLU A 385 -21.26 4.62 1.79
C GLU A 385 -21.14 4.58 0.26
N SER A 386 -19.95 4.86 -0.26
CA SER A 386 -19.62 4.68 -1.67
C SER A 386 -18.25 4.05 -1.82
N VAL A 387 -18.08 3.19 -2.83
CA VAL A 387 -16.80 2.52 -3.11
C VAL A 387 -16.41 2.73 -4.58
N TYR A 388 -15.14 2.97 -4.86
CA TYR A 388 -14.67 3.09 -6.24
C TYR A 388 -14.72 1.75 -7.00
N VAL A 389 -14.87 1.80 -8.32
CA VAL A 389 -14.71 0.59 -9.18
C VAL A 389 -13.28 0.09 -9.05
N TRP A 390 -13.12 -1.23 -8.92
CA TRP A 390 -11.86 -1.86 -8.56
C TRP A 390 -11.30 -1.35 -7.22
N GLY A 391 -12.20 -0.97 -6.31
CA GLY A 391 -11.95 -0.67 -4.91
C GLY A 391 -12.75 -1.60 -3.98
N SER A 392 -12.54 -1.45 -2.67
CA SER A 392 -13.27 -2.23 -1.67
C SER A 392 -13.44 -1.49 -0.36
N ASP A 393 -14.53 -1.76 0.34
CA ASP A 393 -14.81 -1.34 1.71
C ASP A 393 -14.92 -2.53 2.65
N ALA A 394 -14.72 -2.30 3.95
CA ALA A 394 -14.89 -3.34 4.96
C ALA A 394 -15.60 -2.84 6.22
N PHE A 395 -16.58 -3.61 6.68
CA PHE A 395 -17.35 -3.34 7.88
C PHE A 395 -17.09 -4.45 8.89
N PHE A 396 -16.44 -4.09 9.99
CA PHE A 396 -16.24 -5.01 11.10
C PHE A 396 -17.43 -4.93 12.05
N THR A 397 -18.08 -6.06 12.33
CA THR A 397 -19.21 -6.14 13.25
C THR A 397 -18.86 -7.09 14.39
N ASP A 398 -18.98 -6.60 15.62
CA ASP A 398 -18.90 -7.42 16.82
C ASP A 398 -20.25 -8.14 17.00
N ILE A 399 -20.22 -9.46 17.02
CA ILE A 399 -21.41 -10.31 17.15
C ILE A 399 -21.37 -11.16 18.42
N ALA A 400 -20.42 -10.93 19.33
CA ALA A 400 -20.26 -11.73 20.54
C ALA A 400 -21.53 -11.73 21.42
N ASN A 401 -22.25 -10.61 21.45
CA ASN A 401 -23.48 -10.42 22.23
C ASN A 401 -24.76 -10.50 21.38
N VAL A 402 -24.66 -10.95 20.13
CA VAL A 402 -25.83 -11.17 19.27
C VAL A 402 -26.24 -12.63 19.39
N SER A 403 -27.52 -12.87 19.65
CA SER A 403 -28.10 -14.21 19.71
C SER A 403 -29.15 -14.39 18.63
N GLY A 404 -29.34 -15.61 18.14
CA GLY A 404 -30.34 -15.89 17.11
C GLY A 404 -29.78 -15.69 15.71
N GLN A 405 -30.45 -14.87 14.90
CA GLN A 405 -30.04 -14.54 13.54
C GLN A 405 -29.72 -13.05 13.40
N LEU A 406 -28.58 -12.78 12.75
CA LEU A 406 -28.22 -11.46 12.25
C LEU A 406 -28.39 -11.47 10.74
N LYS A 407 -29.34 -10.68 10.24
CA LYS A 407 -29.53 -10.44 8.83
C LYS A 407 -28.76 -9.20 8.39
N ILE A 408 -27.96 -9.36 7.34
CA ILE A 408 -27.27 -8.27 6.66
C ILE A 408 -27.93 -8.07 5.30
N SER A 409 -28.58 -6.95 5.09
CA SER A 409 -29.22 -6.59 3.82
C SER A 409 -28.37 -5.56 3.08
N PHE A 410 -28.24 -5.74 1.76
CA PHE A 410 -27.47 -4.88 0.88
C PHE A 410 -28.36 -4.28 -0.20
N SER A 411 -28.10 -3.02 -0.55
CA SER A 411 -28.72 -2.33 -1.68
C SER A 411 -27.71 -1.39 -2.34
N GLY A 412 -27.14 -1.79 -3.47
CA GLY A 412 -26.15 -1.02 -4.22
C GLY A 412 -26.74 -0.38 -5.47
N TYR A 413 -26.38 0.88 -5.74
CA TYR A 413 -26.81 1.57 -6.96
C TYR A 413 -26.07 1.02 -8.19
N ARG A 414 -26.83 0.58 -9.18
CA ARG A 414 -26.37 0.08 -10.47
C ARG A 414 -26.43 1.21 -11.49
N ARG A 415 -25.35 1.99 -11.57
CA ARG A 415 -25.19 3.02 -12.59
C ARG A 415 -24.75 2.39 -13.91
N SER A 416 -25.44 2.73 -15.01
CA SER A 416 -24.90 2.45 -16.36
C SER A 416 -23.74 3.39 -16.63
N LEU A 417 -22.59 2.86 -17.04
CA LEU A 417 -21.46 3.63 -17.53
C LEU A 417 -21.18 3.20 -18.97
N GLY A 418 -21.54 4.06 -19.92
CA GLY A 418 -21.51 3.74 -21.35
C GLY A 418 -22.37 2.48 -21.65
N PRO A 419 -21.84 1.50 -22.40
CA PRO A 419 -22.57 0.27 -22.74
C PRO A 419 -22.60 -0.77 -21.61
N THR A 420 -22.03 -0.48 -20.43
CA THR A 420 -21.72 -1.50 -19.42
C THR A 420 -22.24 -1.11 -18.04
N TYR A 421 -22.22 -2.10 -17.14
CA TYR A 421 -22.67 -1.94 -15.77
C TYR A 421 -21.60 -2.47 -14.83
N PRO A 422 -20.89 -1.59 -14.12
CA PRO A 422 -20.21 -2.02 -12.92
C PRO A 422 -21.22 -2.64 -11.94
N TYR A 423 -20.75 -3.59 -11.16
CA TYR A 423 -21.54 -4.43 -10.30
C TYR A 423 -20.83 -4.66 -8.98
N PHE A 424 -21.55 -5.20 -8.00
CA PHE A 424 -21.01 -5.46 -6.68
C PHE A 424 -20.73 -6.95 -6.46
N ARG A 425 -19.72 -7.24 -5.67
CA ARG A 425 -19.55 -8.53 -4.97
C ARG A 425 -19.44 -8.23 -3.48
N LEU A 426 -20.04 -9.09 -2.66
CA LEU A 426 -19.96 -8.97 -1.20
C LEU A 426 -19.55 -10.29 -0.59
N ALA A 427 -18.60 -10.23 0.33
CA ALA A 427 -18.17 -11.35 1.14
C ALA A 427 -18.46 -11.08 2.62
N VAL A 428 -18.85 -12.12 3.36
CA VAL A 428 -18.93 -12.13 4.82
C VAL A 428 -17.88 -13.11 5.32
N VAL A 429 -17.02 -12.66 6.22
CA VAL A 429 -15.97 -13.46 6.84
C VAL A 429 -16.22 -13.53 8.34
N LEU A 430 -16.61 -14.70 8.83
CA LEU A 430 -16.77 -15.01 10.25
C LEU A 430 -15.42 -15.37 10.86
N GLN A 431 -15.12 -14.77 12.02
CA GLN A 431 -13.87 -14.96 12.73
C GLN A 431 -14.13 -15.20 14.21
N ASP A 432 -13.23 -15.97 14.82
CA ASP A 432 -13.20 -16.27 16.24
C ASP A 432 -11.90 -15.71 16.80
N SER A 433 -11.99 -14.74 17.71
CA SER A 433 -10.84 -14.07 18.28
C SER A 433 -9.95 -15.00 19.11
N THR A 434 -10.49 -16.13 19.60
CA THR A 434 -9.74 -17.18 20.30
C THR A 434 -8.94 -18.06 19.33
N ARG A 435 -9.27 -18.00 18.03
CA ARG A 435 -8.69 -18.78 16.93
C ARG A 435 -8.83 -20.30 17.10
N VAL A 436 -9.78 -20.74 17.92
CA VAL A 436 -10.15 -22.15 18.08
C VAL A 436 -10.87 -22.61 16.82
N ASN A 437 -11.85 -21.83 16.37
CA ASN A 437 -12.57 -22.09 15.14
C ASN A 437 -11.86 -21.46 13.93
N PRO A 438 -11.66 -22.20 12.83
CA PRO A 438 -11.13 -21.63 11.60
C PRO A 438 -12.11 -20.59 11.03
N PRO A 439 -11.60 -19.49 10.45
CA PRO A 439 -12.46 -18.47 9.86
C PRO A 439 -13.26 -19.05 8.69
N LYS A 440 -14.47 -18.54 8.48
CA LYS A 440 -15.38 -19.00 7.42
C LYS A 440 -15.77 -17.83 6.54
N ILE A 441 -15.68 -18.03 5.23
CA ILE A 441 -16.11 -17.06 4.22
C ILE A 441 -17.39 -17.51 3.52
N SER A 442 -18.24 -16.56 3.17
CA SER A 442 -19.43 -16.76 2.34
C SER A 442 -19.68 -15.52 1.49
N PHE A 443 -20.40 -15.67 0.39
CA PHE A 443 -20.70 -14.57 -0.54
C PHE A 443 -22.20 -14.31 -0.61
N PHE A 444 -22.58 -13.05 -0.80
CA PHE A 444 -23.96 -12.70 -1.09
C PHE A 444 -24.35 -13.20 -2.47
N LYS A 445 -25.62 -13.61 -2.61
CA LYS A 445 -26.28 -13.68 -3.89
C LYS A 445 -27.00 -12.34 -4.12
N LEU A 446 -26.61 -11.63 -5.18
CA LEU A 446 -27.20 -10.34 -5.54
C LEU A 446 -28.07 -10.51 -6.78
N ASP A 447 -29.23 -9.87 -6.78
CA ASP A 447 -30.17 -9.84 -7.89
C ASP A 447 -30.58 -8.39 -8.19
N VAL A 448 -30.97 -8.13 -9.43
CA VAL A 448 -31.53 -6.82 -9.81
C VAL A 448 -32.87 -6.65 -9.11
N ASN A 449 -33.03 -5.54 -8.39
CA ASN A 449 -34.28 -5.26 -7.69
C ASN A 449 -35.42 -5.11 -8.70
N PRO A 450 -36.49 -5.92 -8.61
CA PRO A 450 -37.60 -5.86 -9.55
C PRO A 450 -38.39 -4.55 -9.46
N ALA A 451 -38.38 -3.87 -8.31
CA ALA A 451 -39.05 -2.59 -8.08
C ALA A 451 -38.21 -1.37 -8.50
N ASP A 452 -36.88 -1.49 -8.48
CA ASP A 452 -35.95 -0.47 -8.93
C ASP A 452 -34.79 -1.13 -9.69
N LYS A 453 -34.89 -1.19 -11.02
CA LYS A 453 -33.90 -1.83 -11.88
C LYS A 453 -32.51 -1.19 -11.82
N ASN A 454 -32.39 0.00 -11.21
CA ASN A 454 -31.13 0.67 -10.95
C ASN A 454 -30.50 0.24 -9.62
N ARG A 455 -30.99 -0.80 -8.94
CA ARG A 455 -30.38 -1.33 -7.72
C ARG A 455 -30.12 -2.83 -7.79
N LEU A 456 -28.97 -3.23 -7.26
CA LEU A 456 -28.68 -4.61 -6.89
C LEU A 456 -29.00 -4.80 -5.41
N ILE A 457 -29.76 -5.84 -5.09
CA ILE A 457 -30.14 -6.17 -3.72
C ILE A 457 -29.75 -7.59 -3.38
N GLY A 458 -29.51 -7.84 -2.10
CA GLY A 458 -29.32 -9.18 -1.57
C GLY A 458 -29.29 -9.15 -0.06
N SER A 459 -29.40 -10.31 0.57
CA SER A 459 -29.22 -10.44 2.01
C SER A 459 -28.43 -11.69 2.36
N PHE A 460 -27.79 -11.66 3.52
CA PHE A 460 -27.09 -12.79 4.08
C PHE A 460 -27.47 -12.94 5.56
N ASP A 461 -27.91 -14.13 5.94
CA ASP A 461 -28.29 -14.45 7.31
C ASP A 461 -27.14 -15.17 8.02
N VAL A 462 -26.71 -14.63 9.15
CA VAL A 462 -25.68 -15.19 10.02
C VAL A 462 -26.36 -15.77 11.24
N LYS A 463 -26.13 -17.06 11.49
CA LYS A 463 -26.53 -17.69 12.75
C LYS A 463 -25.52 -17.33 13.83
N CYS A 464 -25.96 -16.60 14.84
CA CYS A 464 -25.14 -16.19 15.98
C CYS A 464 -25.35 -17.20 17.12
N ASP A 465 -24.63 -18.32 17.07
CA ASP A 465 -24.69 -19.42 18.05
C ASP A 465 -23.47 -19.46 19.00
N GLY A 466 -22.67 -18.39 19.03
CA GLY A 466 -21.50 -18.24 19.89
C GLY A 466 -20.22 -18.91 19.35
N LEU A 467 -20.27 -19.57 18.19
CA LEU A 467 -19.06 -20.15 17.56
C LEU A 467 -18.08 -19.10 17.02
N TYR A 468 -18.60 -17.96 16.59
CA TYR A 468 -17.84 -16.83 16.06
C TYR A 468 -18.25 -15.56 16.81
N ASP A 469 -17.28 -14.72 17.15
CA ASP A 469 -17.48 -13.49 17.93
C ASP A 469 -17.45 -12.23 17.06
N SER A 470 -16.99 -12.35 15.82
CA SER A 470 -16.86 -11.23 14.91
C SER A 470 -17.13 -11.63 13.47
N LEU A 471 -17.58 -10.65 12.68
CA LEU A 471 -17.67 -10.79 11.23
C LEU A 471 -17.13 -9.55 10.54
N THR A 472 -16.58 -9.75 9.35
CA THR A 472 -16.20 -8.66 8.45
C THR A 472 -16.98 -8.79 7.14
N THR A 473 -17.79 -7.78 6.82
CA THR A 473 -18.44 -7.66 5.51
C THR A 473 -17.55 -6.85 4.59
N VAL A 474 -17.08 -7.45 3.50
CA VAL A 474 -16.26 -6.79 2.48
C VAL A 474 -17.14 -6.47 1.28
N VAL A 475 -17.27 -5.20 0.93
CA VAL A 475 -18.03 -4.71 -0.24
C VAL A 475 -17.05 -4.35 -1.34
N MET A 476 -17.24 -4.88 -2.54
CA MET A 476 -16.35 -4.66 -3.68
C MET A 476 -17.18 -4.17 -4.86
N ALA A 477 -16.72 -3.13 -5.55
CA ALA A 477 -17.26 -2.72 -6.84
C ALA A 477 -16.31 -3.16 -7.97
N LEU A 478 -16.87 -3.80 -8.99
CA LEU A 478 -16.15 -4.37 -10.13
C LEU A 478 -16.80 -3.89 -11.43
N ALA A 479 -16.07 -3.97 -12.54
CA ALA A 479 -16.62 -3.82 -13.88
C ALA A 479 -16.48 -5.14 -14.67
N PRO A 480 -17.24 -5.34 -15.76
CA PRO A 480 -16.97 -6.43 -16.69
C PRO A 480 -15.52 -6.31 -17.20
N GLU A 481 -14.73 -7.36 -17.03
CA GLU A 481 -13.28 -7.34 -17.28
C GLU A 481 -12.92 -7.32 -18.78
N ASP A 482 -13.86 -7.71 -19.64
CA ASP A 482 -13.72 -7.69 -21.10
C ASP A 482 -13.90 -6.29 -21.71
N VAL A 483 -14.29 -5.32 -20.88
CA VAL A 483 -14.54 -3.93 -21.27
C VAL A 483 -13.31 -3.08 -20.95
N GLU A 484 -12.86 -2.32 -21.95
CA GLU A 484 -11.80 -1.32 -21.78
C GLU A 484 -12.17 -0.32 -20.66
N ASP A 485 -11.25 -0.10 -19.74
CA ASP A 485 -11.47 0.71 -18.54
C ASP A 485 -11.84 2.18 -18.83
N SER A 486 -11.32 2.72 -19.93
CA SER A 486 -11.73 4.03 -20.48
C SER A 486 -13.23 4.19 -20.73
N GLN A 487 -14.00 3.10 -20.86
CA GLN A 487 -15.46 3.17 -21.06
C GLN A 487 -16.24 3.42 -19.76
N TYR A 488 -15.66 3.11 -18.61
CA TYR A 488 -16.29 3.32 -17.31
C TYR A 488 -15.48 4.23 -16.39
N MET A 489 -14.36 4.79 -16.84
CA MET A 489 -13.55 5.75 -16.09
C MET A 489 -13.62 7.17 -16.68
N PRO A 490 -13.53 8.22 -15.85
CA PRO A 490 -13.53 8.17 -14.39
C PRO A 490 -14.94 7.93 -13.83
N ALA A 491 -15.11 6.91 -13.00
CA ALA A 491 -16.34 6.71 -12.25
C ALA A 491 -16.25 7.35 -10.86
N SER A 492 -17.29 8.10 -10.48
CA SER A 492 -17.54 8.40 -9.07
C SER A 492 -17.77 7.11 -8.28
N GLY A 493 -17.51 7.13 -6.96
CA GLY A 493 -17.83 6.01 -6.08
C GLY A 493 -19.27 5.52 -6.24
N PHE A 494 -19.45 4.20 -6.21
CA PHE A 494 -20.73 3.53 -6.34
C PHE A 494 -21.39 3.46 -4.97
N ILE A 495 -22.53 4.16 -4.85
CA ILE A 495 -23.26 4.28 -3.59
C ILE A 495 -23.94 2.95 -3.25
N TYR A 496 -23.88 2.56 -1.99
CA TYR A 496 -24.61 1.42 -1.47
C TYR A 496 -25.09 1.64 -0.04
N ASP A 497 -26.10 0.87 0.34
CA ASP A 497 -26.63 0.78 1.69
C ASP A 497 -26.39 -0.63 2.25
N LEU A 498 -25.98 -0.71 3.51
CA LEU A 498 -25.97 -1.92 4.33
C LEU A 498 -26.90 -1.74 5.53
N ILE A 499 -27.71 -2.75 5.81
CA ILE A 499 -28.58 -2.78 6.99
C ILE A 499 -28.29 -4.06 7.77
N PHE A 500 -28.02 -3.92 9.06
CA PHE A 500 -27.79 -5.01 10.00
C PHE A 500 -28.98 -5.08 10.95
N GLU A 501 -29.67 -6.22 10.99
CA GLU A 501 -30.88 -6.44 11.79
C GLU A 501 -30.78 -7.78 12.52
N SER A 502 -31.15 -7.82 13.80
CA SER A 502 -31.26 -9.07 14.54
C SER A 502 -32.73 -9.42 14.73
N ASP A 503 -33.04 -10.72 14.65
CA ASP A 503 -34.38 -11.25 14.93
C ASP A 503 -34.72 -11.28 16.43
N GLN A 504 -33.70 -11.17 17.29
CA GLN A 504 -33.84 -11.02 18.73
C GLN A 504 -33.44 -9.62 19.17
N PRO A 505 -33.96 -9.13 20.32
CA PRO A 505 -33.41 -7.96 20.95
C PRO A 505 -31.93 -8.22 21.22
N VAL A 506 -31.06 -7.54 20.47
CA VAL A 506 -29.66 -7.42 20.88
C VAL A 506 -29.75 -6.68 22.21
N ALA A 507 -29.17 -7.26 23.26
CA ALA A 507 -28.99 -6.55 24.50
C ALA A 507 -28.06 -5.37 24.19
N ASN A 508 -28.66 -4.26 23.73
CA ASN A 508 -28.06 -2.95 23.70
C ASN A 508 -27.98 -2.57 25.16
N ILE A 509 -27.05 -3.18 25.90
CA ILE A 509 -26.63 -2.70 27.20
C ILE A 509 -26.11 -1.31 26.86
N ALA A 510 -26.95 -0.29 27.09
CA ALA A 510 -26.80 1.08 26.65
C ALA A 510 -25.41 1.56 27.03
N ARG A 511 -24.40 1.42 26.15
CA ARG A 511 -22.96 1.41 26.51
C ARG A 511 -22.83 1.29 28.02
N ALA A 512 -23.07 0.11 28.61
CA ALA A 512 -22.46 -0.08 29.93
C ALA A 512 -21.01 0.25 29.64
N ALA A 513 -20.51 1.35 30.22
CA ALA A 513 -19.09 1.61 30.35
C ALA A 513 -18.50 0.23 30.56
N HIS A 514 -17.72 -0.30 29.60
CA HIS A 514 -17.42 -1.73 29.50
C HIS A 514 -16.91 -2.18 30.87
N SER A 515 -17.83 -2.54 31.75
CA SER A 515 -17.56 -2.90 33.10
C SER A 515 -17.58 -4.38 32.92
N VAL A 516 -16.39 -4.96 33.01
CA VAL A 516 -16.30 -6.36 33.40
C VAL A 516 -17.36 -6.53 34.48
N ASP A 517 -18.36 -7.38 34.24
CA ASP A 517 -19.35 -7.69 35.26
C ASP A 517 -18.55 -8.30 36.40
N MET A 518 -18.25 -7.49 37.41
CA MET A 518 -17.29 -7.87 38.43
C MET A 518 -17.85 -8.96 39.33
N GLN A 519 -19.17 -9.15 39.38
CA GLN A 519 -19.79 -10.28 40.06
C GLN A 519 -19.58 -11.57 39.25
N ALA A 520 -19.82 -11.54 37.94
CA ALA A 520 -19.56 -12.69 37.07
C ALA A 520 -18.06 -13.04 36.99
N PHE A 521 -17.19 -12.03 36.92
CA PHE A 521 -15.73 -12.21 36.99
C PHE A 521 -15.32 -12.77 38.35
N SER A 522 -15.87 -12.25 39.46
CA SER A 522 -15.52 -12.70 40.80
C SER A 522 -15.95 -14.14 41.06
N GLN A 523 -17.15 -14.50 40.59
CA GLN A 523 -17.67 -15.86 40.65
C GLN A 523 -16.80 -16.82 39.80
N ALA A 524 -16.46 -16.45 38.56
CA ALA A 524 -15.61 -17.26 37.71
C ALA A 524 -14.20 -17.44 38.29
N VAL A 525 -13.58 -16.38 38.82
CA VAL A 525 -12.24 -16.44 39.44
C VAL A 525 -12.24 -17.32 40.70
N SER A 526 -13.30 -17.26 41.50
CA SER A 526 -13.48 -18.09 42.69
C SER A 526 -13.65 -19.57 42.33
N GLU A 527 -14.50 -19.89 41.34
CA GLU A 527 -14.73 -21.25 40.85
C GLU A 527 -13.48 -21.85 40.17
N ILE A 528 -12.67 -21.03 39.50
CA ILE A 528 -11.39 -21.43 38.87
C ILE A 528 -10.30 -21.70 39.91
N SER A 529 -10.34 -21.04 41.08
CA SER A 529 -9.31 -21.19 42.12
C SER A 529 -9.28 -22.59 42.75
N ASP A 530 -10.38 -23.32 42.67
CA ASP A 530 -10.55 -24.66 43.24
C ASP A 530 -10.18 -25.81 42.26
N SER A 531 -9.89 -25.51 40.99
CA SER A 531 -9.60 -26.54 39.97
C SER A 531 -8.20 -26.36 39.34
N GLN A 532 -7.37 -27.41 39.40
CA GLN A 532 -6.06 -27.45 38.72
C GLN A 532 -6.12 -27.99 37.27
N SER A 533 -7.27 -27.87 36.59
CA SER A 533 -7.40 -28.32 35.21
C SER A 533 -6.76 -27.34 34.22
N GLU A 534 -6.26 -27.84 33.09
CA GLU A 534 -5.71 -27.00 32.01
C GLU A 534 -6.77 -26.03 31.44
N ALA A 535 -8.05 -26.42 31.47
CA ALA A 535 -9.18 -25.57 31.09
C ALA A 535 -9.36 -24.38 32.06
N ALA A 536 -9.19 -24.59 33.36
CA ALA A 536 -9.26 -23.53 34.36
C ALA A 536 -8.09 -22.54 34.24
N PHE A 537 -6.88 -23.01 33.91
CA PHE A 537 -5.75 -22.14 33.62
C PHE A 537 -6.01 -21.24 32.39
N ARG A 538 -6.56 -21.80 31.30
CA ARG A 538 -6.90 -21.07 30.08
C ARG A 538 -8.03 -20.07 30.28
N LEU A 539 -9.03 -20.43 31.07
CA LEU A 539 -10.13 -19.54 31.43
C LEU A 539 -9.64 -18.36 32.29
N ARG A 540 -8.70 -18.61 33.21
CA ARG A 540 -8.03 -17.56 33.99
C ARG A 540 -7.29 -16.56 33.08
N GLU A 541 -6.51 -17.05 32.12
CA GLU A 541 -5.81 -16.18 31.15
C GLU A 541 -6.79 -15.38 30.28
N HIS A 542 -7.93 -15.96 29.89
CA HIS A 542 -8.96 -15.27 29.13
C HIS A 542 -9.50 -14.05 29.89
N TYR A 543 -9.90 -14.23 31.16
CA TYR A 543 -10.41 -13.15 31.98
C TYR A 543 -9.33 -12.10 32.34
N ALA A 544 -8.08 -12.51 32.54
CA ALA A 544 -6.96 -11.58 32.76
C ALA A 544 -6.76 -10.65 31.55
N ASN A 545 -6.75 -11.22 30.34
CA ASN A 545 -6.58 -10.45 29.11
C ASN A 545 -7.77 -9.52 28.83
N LEU A 546 -8.99 -9.97 29.14
CA LEU A 546 -10.19 -9.14 29.01
C LEU A 546 -10.12 -7.94 29.97
N LEU A 547 -9.79 -8.17 31.23
CA LEU A 547 -9.69 -7.14 32.26
C LEU A 547 -8.62 -6.08 31.92
N ILE A 548 -7.42 -6.51 31.55
CA ILE A 548 -6.31 -5.61 31.18
C ILE A 548 -6.65 -4.76 29.94
N ARG A 549 -7.28 -5.34 28.92
CA ARG A 549 -7.71 -4.58 27.72
C ARG A 549 -8.74 -3.52 28.05
N THR A 550 -9.67 -3.83 28.95
CA THR A 550 -10.71 -2.91 29.39
C THR A 550 -10.12 -1.76 30.21
N ILE A 551 -9.26 -2.04 31.18
CA ILE A 551 -8.57 -1.02 31.98
C ILE A 551 -7.74 -0.10 31.08
N LYS A 552 -7.09 -0.65 30.04
CA LYS A 552 -6.28 0.16 29.11
C LYS A 552 -7.12 1.16 28.36
N ARG A 553 -8.27 0.70 27.87
CA ARG A 553 -9.23 1.52 27.14
C ARG A 553 -9.86 2.59 28.03
N ASP A 554 -10.14 2.29 29.29
CA ASP A 554 -10.66 3.25 30.25
C ASP A 554 -9.62 4.32 30.59
N ALA A 555 -8.37 3.91 30.80
CA ALA A 555 -7.27 4.83 31.07
C ALA A 555 -6.99 5.77 29.89
N GLU A 556 -7.02 5.27 28.65
CA GLU A 556 -6.93 6.08 27.43
C GLU A 556 -8.05 7.14 27.33
N ARG A 557 -9.17 6.95 28.04
CA ARG A 557 -10.30 7.89 28.13
C ARG A 557 -10.27 8.76 29.40
N GLY A 558 -9.22 8.68 30.20
CA GLY A 558 -9.09 9.43 31.45
C GLY A 558 -9.98 8.88 32.57
N SER A 559 -10.30 7.57 32.57
CA SER A 559 -11.10 6.92 33.60
C SER A 559 -10.34 5.77 34.27
N LEU A 560 -10.54 5.60 35.58
CA LEU A 560 -10.07 4.44 36.35
C LEU A 560 -11.21 3.57 36.88
N GLN A 561 -12.44 3.76 36.38
CA GLN A 561 -13.64 3.11 36.90
C GLN A 561 -13.53 1.58 36.95
N THR A 562 -12.95 0.94 35.93
CA THR A 562 -12.78 -0.52 35.93
C THR A 562 -11.79 -1.00 37.00
N VAL A 563 -10.78 -0.18 37.36
CA VAL A 563 -9.85 -0.48 38.45
C VAL A 563 -10.57 -0.36 39.79
N ASP A 564 -11.34 0.71 39.99
CA ASP A 564 -12.09 0.94 41.22
C ASP A 564 -13.10 -0.19 41.47
N ASN A 565 -13.85 -0.59 40.42
CA ASN A 565 -14.78 -1.71 40.50
C ASN A 565 -14.07 -3.05 40.80
N PHE A 566 -12.84 -3.24 40.31
CA PHE A 566 -12.04 -4.44 40.58
C PHE A 566 -11.62 -4.49 42.05
N ILE A 567 -11.14 -3.37 42.58
CA ILE A 567 -10.72 -3.26 44.00
C ILE A 567 -11.91 -3.54 44.91
N GLU A 568 -13.07 -2.95 44.64
CA GLU A 568 -14.30 -3.18 45.42
C GLU A 568 -14.75 -4.65 45.39
N SER A 569 -14.61 -5.31 44.24
CA SER A 569 -15.11 -6.68 44.05
C SER A 569 -14.12 -7.76 44.48
N ALA A 570 -12.82 -7.46 44.47
CA ALA A 570 -11.79 -8.37 44.96
C ALA A 570 -11.86 -8.52 46.48
N GLY A 571 -12.18 -7.46 47.23
CA GLY A 571 -12.14 -7.48 48.70
C GLY A 571 -10.83 -8.09 49.23
N ASP A 572 -10.85 -8.84 50.32
CA ASP A 572 -9.66 -9.54 50.85
C ASP A 572 -9.42 -10.95 50.22
N GLN A 573 -9.93 -11.20 49.02
CA GLN A 573 -9.92 -12.56 48.45
C GLN A 573 -8.59 -12.91 47.77
N ARG A 574 -7.93 -13.96 48.26
CA ARG A 574 -6.61 -14.42 47.77
C ARG A 574 -6.56 -14.79 46.27
N ALA A 575 -7.69 -15.21 45.69
CA ALA A 575 -7.76 -15.61 44.29
C ALA A 575 -7.48 -14.47 43.29
N PHE A 576 -7.58 -13.21 43.74
CA PHE A 576 -7.47 -12.02 42.91
C PHE A 576 -6.06 -11.42 42.86
N ALA A 577 -5.16 -11.84 43.77
CA ALA A 577 -3.81 -11.32 43.88
C ALA A 577 -2.97 -11.37 42.57
N PRO A 578 -3.07 -12.41 41.71
CA PRO A 578 -2.40 -12.40 40.41
C PRO A 578 -2.87 -11.28 39.49
N PHE A 579 -4.18 -11.03 39.43
CA PHE A 579 -4.77 -9.98 38.62
C PHE A 579 -4.44 -8.59 39.17
N ALA A 580 -4.46 -8.42 40.49
CA ALA A 580 -4.05 -7.18 41.14
C ALA A 580 -2.60 -6.79 40.77
N ARG A 581 -1.70 -7.77 40.65
CA ARG A 581 -0.31 -7.56 40.22
C ARG A 581 -0.23 -7.05 38.78
N ASP A 582 -1.00 -7.64 37.87
CA ASP A 582 -0.98 -7.26 36.46
C ASP A 582 -1.54 -5.84 36.26
N ILE A 583 -2.62 -5.49 37.00
CA ILE A 583 -3.20 -4.15 36.99
C ILE A 583 -2.23 -3.14 37.58
N SER A 584 -1.62 -3.43 38.74
CA SER A 584 -0.63 -2.56 39.40
C SER A 584 0.57 -2.27 38.48
N GLY A 585 1.10 -3.30 37.81
CA GLY A 585 2.18 -3.13 36.82
C GLY A 585 1.80 -2.23 35.66
N MET A 586 0.56 -2.32 35.19
CA MET A 586 0.05 -1.47 34.12
C MET A 586 -0.19 -0.01 34.55
N LEU A 587 -0.72 0.22 35.75
CA LEU A 587 -0.90 1.56 36.30
C LEU A 587 0.45 2.24 36.56
N MET A 588 1.47 1.49 37.03
CA MET A 588 2.84 2.00 37.14
C MET A 588 3.42 2.39 35.77
N PHE A 589 3.15 1.60 34.73
CA PHE A 589 3.56 1.95 33.37
C PHE A 589 2.89 3.25 32.89
N LEU A 590 1.58 3.41 33.12
CA LEU A 590 0.83 4.62 32.75
C LEU A 590 1.31 5.85 33.52
N LYS A 591 1.57 5.71 34.83
CA LYS A 591 2.13 6.79 35.67
C LYS A 591 3.50 7.26 35.19
N ASN A 592 4.32 6.35 34.66
CA ASN A 592 5.65 6.69 34.15
C ASN A 592 5.63 7.34 32.74
N GLN A 593 4.47 7.46 32.08
CA GLN A 593 4.35 8.13 30.80
C GLN A 593 3.99 9.62 30.97
N GLN A 594 4.82 10.52 30.43
CA GLN A 594 4.63 11.99 30.51
C GLN A 594 3.36 12.52 29.79
N SER A 595 2.59 11.66 29.09
CA SER A 595 1.41 12.02 28.30
C SER A 595 0.08 11.45 28.85
N SER A 596 0.07 10.91 30.07
CA SER A 596 -1.16 10.38 30.68
C SER A 596 -2.18 11.50 30.95
N SER A 597 -3.46 11.25 30.63
CA SER A 597 -4.58 12.14 30.94
C SER A 597 -5.10 12.00 32.38
N LEU A 598 -4.53 11.07 33.15
CA LEU A 598 -4.88 10.76 34.54
C LEU A 598 -3.86 11.37 35.51
N ALA A 599 -4.32 11.84 36.67
CA ALA A 599 -3.44 12.41 37.70
C ALA A 599 -2.56 11.33 38.35
N ASP A 600 -1.28 11.65 38.57
CA ASP A 600 -0.31 10.75 39.20
C ASP A 600 -0.71 10.32 40.62
N GLU A 601 -1.40 11.19 41.35
CA GLU A 601 -1.93 10.91 42.69
C GLU A 601 -3.06 9.88 42.63
N ASP A 602 -3.95 9.97 41.64
CA ASP A 602 -5.03 9.01 41.43
C ASP A 602 -4.50 7.62 41.09
N LEU A 603 -3.50 7.56 40.20
CA LEU A 603 -2.83 6.31 39.84
C LEU A 603 -2.09 5.70 41.03
N GLN A 604 -1.37 6.52 41.81
CA GLN A 604 -0.62 6.07 42.98
C GLN A 604 -1.54 5.46 44.05
N ASN A 605 -2.67 6.12 44.34
CA ASN A 605 -3.63 5.63 45.33
C ASN A 605 -4.15 4.22 45.00
N ARG A 606 -4.50 3.95 43.73
CA ARG A 606 -4.97 2.61 43.31
C ARG A 606 -3.84 1.58 43.28
N ILE A 607 -2.62 1.98 42.93
CA ILE A 607 -1.44 1.10 42.99
C ILE A 607 -1.21 0.63 44.43
N ASP A 608 -1.33 1.52 45.41
CA ASP A 608 -1.13 1.19 46.83
C ASP A 608 -2.20 0.21 47.34
N PHE A 609 -3.48 0.45 47.02
CA PHE A 609 -4.56 -0.51 47.32
C PHE A 609 -4.34 -1.89 46.67
N LEU A 610 -3.92 -1.93 45.40
CA LEU A 610 -3.61 -3.19 44.71
C LEU A 610 -2.41 -3.90 45.34
N ASN A 611 -1.41 -3.17 45.85
CA ASN A 611 -0.26 -3.73 46.53
C ASN A 611 -0.61 -4.27 47.93
N GLU A 612 -1.58 -3.67 48.62
CA GLU A 612 -2.15 -4.24 49.84
C GLU A 612 -2.81 -5.61 49.56
N LEU A 613 -3.61 -5.70 48.49
CA LEU A 613 -4.21 -6.97 48.03
C LEU A 613 -3.17 -8.04 47.64
N ILE A 614 -2.00 -7.61 47.15
CA ILE A 614 -0.89 -8.51 46.81
C ILE A 614 -0.12 -8.97 48.06
N SER A 615 -0.07 -8.15 49.12
CA SER A 615 0.78 -8.34 50.29
C SER A 615 0.12 -9.08 51.46
N GLN A 616 -1.20 -9.31 51.45
CA GLN A 616 -1.93 -10.19 52.41
C GLN A 616 -1.60 -11.71 52.26
N ARG A 617 -0.35 -12.03 51.93
CA ARG A 617 0.19 -13.39 51.76
C ARG A 617 0.65 -14.01 53.07
#